data_AF-A0A1Q8ITK7-F1
#
_entry.id   AF-A0A1Q8ITK7-F1
#
_cell.length_a   1.000
_cell.length_b   1.000
_cell.length_c   1.000
_cell.angle_alpha   90.00
_cell.angle_beta   90.00
_cell.angle_gamma   90.00
#
_symmetry.space_group_name_H-M   'P 1'
#
loop_
_entity.id
_entity.type
_entity.pdbx_description
1 polymer ?
#
loop_
_entity_poly.entity_id
_entity_poly.type
_entity_poly.pdbx_seq_one_letter_code
_entity_poly.pdbx_strand_id
1 'polypeptide(L)'
;MADFASTIDETPEAGTRRPARRRGKGARDGPDPAAAAGAADGAAARARPRLLRGKWHRSDMPRERLISKGPSVLSDTEMIALVLGSGLPGHDVFRVAGALLERFGTLRAMLDATYTDFDGIRGLGPAKKAQLLAIMEMSRRSLVDRMRTRELLNSPETVENYLRLLIGGRPLEVFVSLFLDARHRLIDCEESAQGSLTRMAVYPREIVRRALAANAASLIVAHNHPSGALQPSASDCRLTQTLRDALALVDIQLIDHLVVSADGVYSFARAGWPKHPHQPAAPRQAEGPPRKAVSGVANKV
;
A
#
# COMPACT_ATOMS: atom_id res chain seq x y z
N MET A 1 13.76 43.20 12.75
CA MET A 1 13.15 44.43 12.20
C MET A 1 11.82 44.02 11.58
N ALA A 2 10.71 44.49 12.20
CA ALA A 2 9.28 44.31 11.89
C ALA A 2 8.78 42.84 11.88
N ASP A 3 8.09 42.27 12.87
CA ASP A 3 6.95 42.67 13.75
C ASP A 3 5.65 43.00 13.00
N PHE A 4 4.65 42.11 13.12
CA PHE A 4 3.24 42.44 12.94
C PHE A 4 2.42 41.73 14.03
N ALA A 5 1.87 42.54 14.91
CA ALA A 5 1.16 42.16 16.11
C ALA A 5 -0.31 41.79 15.84
N SER A 6 -0.79 40.89 16.69
CA SER A 6 -2.17 40.61 17.04
C SER A 6 -2.94 41.85 17.51
N THR A 7 -4.23 41.93 17.21
CA THR A 7 -5.19 42.61 18.11
C THR A 7 -6.51 41.84 18.09
N ILE A 8 -6.83 41.30 19.26
CA ILE A 8 -8.10 40.77 19.70
C ILE A 8 -8.82 41.96 20.34
N ASP A 9 -10.10 42.14 20.09
CA ASP A 9 -10.94 43.04 20.89
C ASP A 9 -12.18 42.27 21.35
N GLU A 10 -12.34 42.16 22.66
CA GLU A 10 -13.50 41.62 23.36
C GLU A 10 -14.12 42.73 24.22
N THR A 11 -15.44 42.58 24.45
CA THR A 11 -16.24 43.01 25.63
C THR A 11 -17.15 44.26 25.45
N PRO A 12 -18.18 44.47 26.32
CA PRO A 12 -19.48 43.77 26.31
C PRO A 12 -20.69 44.72 26.60
N GLU A 13 -21.82 44.16 27.07
CA GLU A 13 -23.02 44.78 27.70
C GLU A 13 -24.18 45.19 26.76
N ALA A 14 -25.47 45.19 27.12
CA ALA A 14 -26.29 44.53 28.15
C ALA A 14 -27.77 44.88 27.84
N GLY A 15 -28.70 43.95 28.14
CA GLY A 15 -30.07 44.26 28.60
C GLY A 15 -31.13 44.72 27.58
N THR A 16 -32.24 43.97 27.46
CA THR A 16 -33.54 44.35 28.06
C THR A 16 -34.68 43.33 27.77
N ARG A 17 -35.17 42.76 28.87
CA ARG A 17 -36.56 42.48 29.29
C ARG A 17 -37.63 41.95 28.31
N ARG A 18 -38.15 40.77 28.67
CA ARG A 18 -39.50 40.20 28.42
C ARG A 18 -40.64 41.12 28.88
N PRO A 19 -41.87 40.80 28.41
CA PRO A 19 -42.92 40.44 29.37
C PRO A 19 -43.61 39.09 29.05
N ALA A 20 -44.45 38.66 30.00
CA ALA A 20 -45.00 37.32 30.15
C ALA A 20 -46.55 37.31 30.09
N ARG A 21 -47.11 36.08 30.06
CA ARG A 21 -48.50 35.64 30.38
C ARG A 21 -49.48 35.69 29.19
N ARG A 22 -50.45 34.77 29.02
CA ARG A 22 -51.09 33.81 29.95
C ARG A 22 -51.96 32.78 29.15
N ARG A 23 -51.94 31.52 29.62
CA ARG A 23 -53.03 30.52 29.80
C ARG A 23 -54.13 30.26 28.74
N GLY A 24 -54.32 28.97 28.47
CA GLY A 24 -55.56 28.34 27.99
C GLY A 24 -55.57 26.84 28.27
N LYS A 25 -56.27 26.43 29.34
CA LYS A 25 -56.45 25.05 29.87
C LYS A 25 -57.72 24.45 29.25
N GLY A 26 -57.73 23.18 28.88
CA GLY A 26 -58.96 22.48 28.47
C GLY A 26 -58.75 20.96 28.42
N ALA A 27 -59.15 20.28 29.49
CA ALA A 27 -59.24 18.83 29.62
C ALA A 27 -60.71 18.43 29.76
N ARG A 28 -61.13 17.27 29.22
CA ARG A 28 -62.27 16.48 29.70
C ARG A 28 -62.06 14.99 29.45
N ASP A 29 -62.45 14.23 30.47
CA ASP A 29 -62.23 12.81 30.74
C ASP A 29 -63.26 11.86 30.09
N GLY A 30 -62.81 10.63 29.76
CA GLY A 30 -63.44 9.29 29.88
C GLY A 30 -64.86 8.98 29.37
N PRO A 31 -65.27 7.70 29.19
CA PRO A 31 -64.73 6.48 29.82
C PRO A 31 -64.49 5.26 28.89
N ASP A 32 -63.83 4.23 29.42
CA ASP A 32 -63.80 2.81 28.99
C ASP A 32 -64.68 2.00 29.99
N PRO A 33 -65.12 0.73 29.80
CA PRO A 33 -64.52 -0.32 28.95
C PRO A 33 -65.46 -1.37 28.29
N ALA A 34 -64.82 -2.24 27.49
CA ALA A 34 -65.09 -3.69 27.29
C ALA A 34 -65.86 -4.19 26.05
N ALA A 35 -65.21 -5.19 25.42
CA ALA A 35 -65.68 -6.23 24.49
C ALA A 35 -65.71 -5.91 22.99
N ALA A 36 -64.61 -6.24 22.29
CA ALA A 36 -64.63 -7.24 21.21
C ALA A 36 -63.21 -7.55 20.75
N ALA A 37 -62.81 -8.80 20.91
CA ALA A 37 -61.63 -9.38 20.30
C ALA A 37 -61.76 -9.35 18.77
N GLY A 38 -60.73 -8.85 18.09
CA GLY A 38 -60.62 -8.88 16.64
C GLY A 38 -59.15 -8.73 16.26
N ALA A 39 -58.52 -9.85 15.95
CA ALA A 39 -57.16 -9.92 15.45
C ALA A 39 -57.01 -9.04 14.20
N ALA A 40 -56.26 -7.96 14.33
CA ALA A 40 -55.69 -7.24 13.20
C ALA A 40 -54.19 -7.11 13.48
N ASP A 41 -53.48 -8.17 13.10
CA ASP A 41 -52.02 -8.19 13.05
C ASP A 41 -51.60 -7.12 12.02
N GLY A 42 -51.33 -5.93 12.54
CA GLY A 42 -50.87 -4.78 11.78
C GLY A 42 -49.48 -5.07 11.28
N ALA A 43 -49.39 -5.78 10.15
CA ALA A 43 -48.21 -5.86 9.34
C ALA A 43 -47.80 -4.42 8.98
N ALA A 44 -46.94 -3.83 9.82
CA ALA A 44 -46.18 -2.66 9.46
C ALA A 44 -45.41 -3.05 8.19
N ALA A 45 -45.94 -2.65 7.05
CA ALA A 45 -45.32 -2.83 5.75
C ALA A 45 -43.89 -2.31 5.89
N ARG A 46 -42.90 -3.20 6.00
CA ARG A 46 -41.49 -2.85 6.01
C ARG A 46 -41.25 -2.11 4.71
N ALA A 47 -41.21 -0.78 4.78
CA ALA A 47 -41.03 0.07 3.62
C ALA A 47 -39.78 -0.43 2.89
N ARG A 48 -39.95 -0.88 1.63
CA ARG A 48 -38.84 -1.40 0.84
C ARG A 48 -37.75 -0.32 0.83
N PRO A 49 -36.51 -0.65 1.23
CA PRO A 49 -35.48 0.37 1.38
C PRO A 49 -35.30 1.10 0.05
N ARG A 50 -35.50 2.43 0.06
CA ARG A 50 -35.40 3.25 -1.16
C ARG A 50 -34.01 3.08 -1.78
N LEU A 51 -33.99 2.80 -3.07
CA LEU A 51 -32.76 2.75 -3.85
C LEU A 51 -32.24 4.19 -4.06
N LEU A 52 -30.98 4.42 -3.71
CA LEU A 52 -30.20 5.59 -4.10
C LEU A 52 -29.85 5.50 -5.58
N ARG A 53 -30.03 6.61 -6.30
CA ARG A 53 -29.79 6.73 -7.75
C ARG A 53 -30.41 5.61 -8.58
N GLY A 54 -31.53 5.03 -8.11
CA GLY A 54 -32.28 3.98 -8.78
C GLY A 54 -31.60 2.60 -8.85
N LYS A 55 -30.41 2.40 -8.24
CA LYS A 55 -29.62 1.16 -8.38
C LYS A 55 -29.06 0.57 -7.08
N TRP A 56 -28.95 1.35 -6.00
CA TRP A 56 -28.18 0.93 -4.82
C TRP A 56 -29.00 1.08 -3.54
N HIS A 57 -28.99 0.11 -2.63
CA HIS A 57 -29.43 0.42 -1.27
C HIS A 57 -28.37 1.26 -0.55
N ARG A 58 -28.80 2.03 0.45
CA ARG A 58 -27.88 2.83 1.26
C ARG A 58 -26.78 1.97 1.90
N SER A 59 -27.12 0.78 2.35
CA SER A 59 -26.17 -0.22 2.88
C SER A 59 -25.14 -0.69 1.86
N ASP A 60 -25.45 -0.60 0.57
CA ASP A 60 -24.59 -1.08 -0.51
C ASP A 60 -23.64 0.02 -1.00
N MET A 61 -23.86 1.26 -0.57
CA MET A 61 -23.01 2.38 -0.92
C MET A 61 -21.60 2.16 -0.36
N PRO A 62 -20.55 2.44 -1.15
CA PRO A 62 -19.17 2.18 -0.75
C PRO A 62 -18.79 2.74 0.63
N ARG A 63 -19.29 3.94 0.97
CA ARG A 63 -18.97 4.60 2.26
C ARG A 63 -19.53 3.81 3.43
N GLU A 64 -20.78 3.36 3.30
CA GLU A 64 -21.46 2.64 4.38
C GLU A 64 -20.87 1.22 4.52
N ARG A 65 -20.47 0.59 3.41
CA ARG A 65 -19.73 -0.68 3.42
C ARG A 65 -18.35 -0.54 4.05
N LEU A 66 -17.61 0.53 3.75
CA LEU A 66 -16.32 0.82 4.37
C LEU A 66 -16.46 0.91 5.90
N ILE A 67 -17.45 1.66 6.39
CA ILE A 67 -17.69 1.87 7.82
C ILE A 67 -18.12 0.57 8.50
N SER A 68 -19.02 -0.19 7.89
CA SER A 68 -19.62 -1.38 8.53
C SER A 68 -18.79 -2.66 8.41
N LYS A 69 -17.99 -2.80 7.34
CA LYS A 69 -17.28 -4.05 7.01
C LYS A 69 -15.78 -3.87 6.77
N GLY A 70 -15.27 -2.63 6.82
CA GLY A 70 -13.87 -2.31 6.57
C GLY A 70 -13.51 -2.21 5.09
N PRO A 71 -12.25 -1.88 4.77
CA PRO A 71 -11.81 -1.59 3.40
C PRO A 71 -11.72 -2.84 2.51
N SER A 72 -11.51 -4.03 3.09
CA SER A 72 -11.28 -5.28 2.35
C SER A 72 -12.47 -5.73 1.50
N VAL A 73 -13.68 -5.21 1.77
CA VAL A 73 -14.88 -5.55 0.99
C VAL A 73 -15.08 -4.67 -0.23
N LEU A 74 -14.29 -3.60 -0.41
CA LEU A 74 -14.44 -2.68 -1.53
C LEU A 74 -13.59 -3.12 -2.71
N SER A 75 -14.15 -2.98 -3.90
CA SER A 75 -13.38 -3.04 -5.15
C SER A 75 -12.52 -1.79 -5.34
N ASP A 76 -11.48 -1.89 -6.16
CA ASP A 76 -10.63 -0.75 -6.53
C ASP A 76 -11.44 0.43 -7.09
N THR A 77 -12.45 0.14 -7.91
CA THR A 77 -13.37 1.16 -8.47
C THR A 77 -14.13 1.88 -7.36
N GLU A 78 -14.62 1.15 -6.36
CA GLU A 78 -15.32 1.73 -5.21
C GLU A 78 -14.38 2.55 -4.32
N MET A 79 -13.14 2.10 -4.16
CA MET A 79 -12.11 2.81 -3.41
C MET A 79 -11.78 4.16 -4.07
N ILE A 80 -11.54 4.17 -5.38
CA ILE A 80 -11.30 5.41 -6.14
C ILE A 80 -12.54 6.30 -6.10
N ALA A 81 -13.73 5.73 -6.28
CA ALA A 81 -14.97 6.51 -6.24
C ALA A 81 -15.18 7.20 -4.90
N LEU A 82 -14.82 6.54 -3.79
CA LEU A 82 -14.84 7.16 -2.45
C LEU A 82 -13.88 8.31 -2.32
N VAL A 83 -12.64 8.14 -2.78
CA VAL A 83 -11.63 9.19 -2.76
C VAL A 83 -12.11 10.41 -3.55
N LEU A 84 -12.62 10.19 -4.77
CA LEU A 84 -13.09 11.28 -5.63
C LEU A 84 -14.38 11.95 -5.13
N GLY A 85 -15.13 11.30 -4.23
CA GLY A 85 -16.38 11.77 -3.67
C GLY A 85 -17.53 11.78 -4.68
N SER A 86 -17.72 12.90 -5.40
CA SER A 86 -18.85 13.11 -6.30
C SER A 86 -18.42 13.28 -7.76
N GLY A 87 -19.25 12.81 -8.69
CA GLY A 87 -19.08 13.02 -10.13
C GLY A 87 -19.46 14.43 -10.60
N LEU A 88 -19.39 14.66 -11.91
CA LEU A 88 -19.99 15.84 -12.55
C LEU A 88 -21.42 15.51 -13.01
N PRO A 89 -22.29 16.51 -13.26
CA PRO A 89 -23.54 16.28 -13.96
C PRO A 89 -23.32 15.47 -15.25
N GLY A 90 -24.06 14.37 -15.41
CA GLY A 90 -23.93 13.43 -16.53
C GLY A 90 -22.70 12.50 -16.50
N HIS A 91 -21.79 12.64 -15.54
CA HIS A 91 -20.58 11.81 -15.40
C HIS A 91 -20.49 11.26 -13.98
N ASP A 92 -20.97 10.04 -13.81
CA ASP A 92 -20.95 9.36 -12.52
C ASP A 92 -19.51 9.12 -12.03
N VAL A 93 -19.30 9.20 -10.72
CA VAL A 93 -17.98 9.06 -10.10
C VAL A 93 -17.39 7.67 -10.36
N PHE A 94 -18.24 6.65 -10.44
CA PHE A 94 -17.85 5.29 -10.80
C PHE A 94 -17.31 5.20 -12.24
N ARG A 95 -17.82 6.02 -13.16
CA ARG A 95 -17.30 6.07 -14.53
C ARG A 95 -15.92 6.70 -14.58
N VAL A 96 -15.69 7.75 -13.77
CA VAL A 96 -14.36 8.37 -13.63
C VAL A 96 -13.38 7.37 -12.99
N ALA A 97 -13.80 6.65 -11.95
CA ALA A 97 -13.00 5.60 -11.31
C ALA A 97 -12.65 4.46 -12.28
N GLY A 98 -13.63 4.00 -13.07
CA GLY A 98 -13.41 3.00 -14.11
C GLY A 98 -12.41 3.46 -15.17
N ALA A 99 -12.54 4.69 -15.68
CA ALA A 99 -11.61 5.25 -16.65
C ALA A 99 -10.17 5.39 -16.11
N LEU A 100 -10.01 5.62 -14.80
CA LEU A 100 -8.70 5.63 -14.16
C LEU A 100 -8.10 4.21 -14.13
N LEU A 101 -8.89 3.20 -13.76
CA LEU A 101 -8.41 1.81 -13.78
C LEU A 101 -8.14 1.29 -15.18
N GLU A 102 -8.92 1.69 -16.19
CA GLU A 102 -8.64 1.37 -17.58
C GLU A 102 -7.33 2.00 -18.06
N ARG A 103 -7.02 3.22 -17.61
CA ARG A 103 -5.79 3.93 -18.00
C ARG A 103 -4.55 3.35 -17.32
N PHE A 104 -4.60 3.15 -16.00
CA PHE A 104 -3.43 2.76 -15.21
C PHE A 104 -3.32 1.23 -15.06
N GLY A 105 -4.39 0.48 -15.32
CA GLY A 105 -4.47 -0.97 -15.14
C GLY A 105 -4.67 -1.39 -13.68
N THR A 106 -3.87 -0.85 -12.76
CA THR A 106 -3.92 -1.19 -11.33
C THR A 106 -3.81 0.05 -10.44
N LEU A 107 -4.31 -0.03 -9.20
CA LEU A 107 -4.05 1.00 -8.18
C LEU A 107 -2.56 1.22 -7.93
N ARG A 108 -1.75 0.17 -8.13
CA ARG A 108 -0.31 0.25 -7.98
C ARG A 108 0.32 1.15 -9.03
N ALA A 109 0.07 0.88 -10.30
CA ALA A 109 0.57 1.71 -11.39
C ALA A 109 0.10 3.17 -11.27
N MET A 110 -1.06 3.39 -10.65
CA MET A 110 -1.56 4.73 -10.34
C MET A 110 -0.67 5.47 -9.33
N LEU A 111 0.00 4.79 -8.39
CA LEU A 111 0.88 5.42 -7.39
C LEU A 111 2.08 6.14 -8.01
N ASP A 112 2.49 5.74 -9.20
CA ASP A 112 3.58 6.35 -9.96
C ASP A 112 3.11 7.50 -10.88
N ALA A 113 1.80 7.79 -10.90
CA ALA A 113 1.23 8.79 -11.78
C ALA A 113 1.66 10.22 -11.38
N THR A 114 2.06 10.97 -12.40
CA THR A 114 2.32 12.41 -12.35
C THR A 114 1.04 13.20 -12.59
N TYR A 115 1.09 14.52 -12.34
CA TYR A 115 -0.07 15.40 -12.52
C TYR A 115 -0.64 15.34 -13.95
N THR A 116 0.22 15.21 -14.97
CA THR A 116 -0.15 15.19 -16.38
C THR A 116 -0.73 13.85 -16.83
N ASP A 117 -0.43 12.74 -16.13
CA ASP A 117 -0.97 11.42 -16.49
C ASP A 117 -2.50 11.34 -16.34
N PHE A 118 -3.07 12.27 -15.57
CA PHE A 118 -4.51 12.45 -15.37
C PHE A 118 -5.19 13.32 -16.44
N ASP A 119 -4.44 13.88 -17.40
CA ASP A 119 -4.99 14.78 -18.41
C ASP A 119 -5.94 14.07 -19.38
N GLY A 120 -6.95 14.80 -19.86
CA GLY A 120 -7.98 14.25 -20.75
C GLY A 120 -9.05 13.39 -20.07
N ILE A 121 -8.97 13.12 -18.75
CA ILE A 121 -10.04 12.42 -18.02
C ILE A 121 -11.13 13.41 -17.63
N ARG A 122 -12.27 13.36 -18.34
CA ARG A 122 -13.43 14.20 -18.01
C ARG A 122 -13.97 13.83 -16.63
N GLY A 123 -14.23 14.84 -15.79
CA GLY A 123 -14.66 14.65 -14.40
C GLY A 123 -13.54 14.74 -13.36
N LEU A 124 -12.30 14.90 -13.82
CA LEU A 124 -11.11 14.99 -12.98
C LEU A 124 -10.44 16.37 -13.12
N GLY A 125 -10.98 17.35 -12.39
CA GLY A 125 -10.42 18.71 -12.30
C GLY A 125 -9.19 18.79 -11.39
N PRO A 126 -8.53 19.97 -11.32
CA PRO A 126 -7.29 20.17 -10.57
C PRO A 126 -7.36 19.72 -9.10
N ALA A 127 -8.48 20.01 -8.41
CA ALA A 127 -8.67 19.63 -7.01
C ALA A 127 -8.62 18.10 -6.80
N LYS A 128 -9.26 17.32 -7.67
CA LYS A 128 -9.26 15.85 -7.56
C LYS A 128 -7.92 15.25 -7.96
N LYS A 129 -7.22 15.84 -8.94
CA LYS A 129 -5.85 15.43 -9.29
C LYS A 129 -4.90 15.63 -8.10
N ALA A 130 -4.94 16.82 -7.49
CA ALA A 130 -4.15 17.13 -6.30
C ALA A 130 -4.49 16.18 -5.13
N GLN A 131 -5.77 15.89 -4.92
CA GLN A 131 -6.22 14.94 -3.90
C GLN A 131 -5.65 13.53 -4.11
N LEU A 132 -5.71 13.00 -5.34
CA LEU A 132 -5.11 11.70 -5.67
C LEU A 132 -3.61 11.74 -5.41
N LEU A 133 -2.89 12.71 -5.97
CA LEU A 133 -1.45 12.85 -5.77
C LEU A 133 -1.06 12.92 -4.29
N ALA A 134 -1.82 13.66 -3.47
CA ALA A 134 -1.60 13.74 -2.04
C ALA A 134 -1.76 12.39 -1.32
N ILE A 135 -2.80 11.61 -1.65
CA ILE A 135 -3.01 10.29 -1.05
C ILE A 135 -1.90 9.31 -1.44
N MET A 136 -1.45 9.38 -2.70
CA MET A 136 -0.36 8.54 -3.20
C MET A 136 0.97 8.91 -2.52
N GLU A 137 1.24 10.21 -2.35
CA GLU A 137 2.38 10.72 -1.58
C GLU A 137 2.33 10.29 -0.11
N MET A 138 1.18 10.42 0.55
CA MET A 138 1.00 9.97 1.94
C MET A 138 1.26 8.47 2.08
N SER A 139 0.79 7.66 1.13
CA SER A 139 1.00 6.22 1.11
C SER A 139 2.50 5.88 1.03
N ARG A 140 3.24 6.58 0.16
CA ARG A 140 4.70 6.42 0.05
C ARG A 140 5.44 6.87 1.32
N ARG A 141 5.09 8.03 1.89
CA ARG A 141 5.71 8.53 3.14
C ARG A 141 5.48 7.59 4.33
N SER A 142 4.26 7.07 4.47
CA SER A 142 3.91 6.11 5.53
C SER A 142 4.80 4.86 5.50
N LEU A 143 5.18 4.40 4.30
CA LEU A 143 6.07 3.26 4.14
C LEU A 143 7.52 3.61 4.49
N VAL A 144 8.00 4.80 4.12
CA VAL A 144 9.33 5.31 4.56
C VAL A 144 9.41 5.41 6.09
N ASP A 145 8.37 5.95 6.74
CA ASP A 145 8.36 6.15 8.19
C ASP A 145 8.41 4.80 8.93
N ARG A 146 7.72 3.79 8.42
CA ARG A 146 7.82 2.41 8.94
C ARG A 146 9.24 1.86 8.84
N MET A 147 9.99 2.22 7.81
CA MET A 147 11.37 1.77 7.59
C MET A 147 12.39 2.48 8.48
N ARG A 148 12.12 3.73 8.86
CA ARG A 148 12.97 4.50 9.79
C ARG A 148 12.77 4.09 11.24
N THR A 149 11.57 3.67 11.61
CA THR A 149 11.19 3.37 13.00
C THR A 149 11.34 1.90 13.40
N ARG A 150 11.35 0.98 12.44
CA ARG A 150 11.44 -0.47 12.69
C ARG A 150 12.70 -1.08 12.09
N GLU A 151 13.13 -2.20 12.67
CA GLU A 151 14.20 -3.03 12.11
C GLU A 151 13.71 -3.67 10.81
N LEU A 152 14.37 -3.37 9.69
CA LEU A 152 13.94 -3.83 8.36
C LEU A 152 14.02 -5.34 8.18
N LEU A 153 14.97 -5.98 8.86
CA LEU A 153 15.13 -7.43 8.79
C LEU A 153 13.94 -8.20 9.36
N ASN A 154 13.16 -7.61 10.26
CA ASN A 154 11.98 -8.27 10.84
C ASN A 154 10.76 -8.23 9.92
N SER A 155 10.84 -7.54 8.77
CA SER A 155 9.82 -7.59 7.72
C SER A 155 10.44 -7.30 6.34
N PRO A 156 11.05 -8.32 5.71
CA PRO A 156 11.55 -8.22 4.34
C PRO A 156 10.49 -7.71 3.35
N GLU A 157 9.22 -8.07 3.57
CA GLU A 157 8.09 -7.62 2.75
C GLU A 157 7.90 -6.09 2.82
N THR A 158 8.24 -5.45 3.94
CA THR A 158 8.20 -3.99 4.05
C THR A 158 9.22 -3.35 3.11
N VAL A 159 10.44 -3.92 3.04
CA VAL A 159 11.50 -3.46 2.13
C VAL A 159 11.11 -3.69 0.67
N GLU A 160 10.63 -4.89 0.34
CA GLU A 160 10.17 -5.23 -1.01
C GLU A 160 9.05 -4.30 -1.48
N ASN A 161 8.03 -4.07 -0.65
CA ASN A 161 6.90 -3.21 -0.99
C ASN A 161 7.34 -1.75 -1.20
N TYR A 162 8.24 -1.27 -0.34
CA TYR A 162 8.82 0.07 -0.47
C TYR A 162 9.62 0.23 -1.76
N LEU A 163 10.51 -0.73 -2.07
CA LEU A 163 11.33 -0.66 -3.28
C LEU A 163 10.50 -0.80 -4.55
N ARG A 164 9.50 -1.68 -4.56
CA ARG A 164 8.53 -1.73 -5.65
C ARG A 164 7.85 -0.37 -5.85
N LEU A 165 7.68 0.45 -4.80
CA LEU A 165 6.99 1.76 -4.92
C LEU A 165 7.94 2.82 -5.41
N LEU A 166 9.20 2.70 -5.01
CA LEU A 166 10.21 3.68 -5.33
C LEU A 166 10.70 3.54 -6.79
N ILE A 167 10.92 2.30 -7.24
CA ILE A 167 11.54 2.01 -8.53
C ILE A 167 10.79 1.01 -9.41
N GLY A 168 9.80 0.29 -8.90
CA GLY A 168 9.17 -0.82 -9.63
C GLY A 168 8.47 -0.44 -10.94
N GLY A 169 7.88 0.76 -11.01
CA GLY A 169 7.21 1.28 -12.22
C GLY A 169 8.06 2.25 -13.05
N ARG A 170 9.35 2.43 -12.72
CA ARG A 170 10.19 3.42 -13.43
C ARG A 170 10.46 2.94 -14.88
N PRO A 171 10.33 3.82 -15.89
CA PRO A 171 10.52 3.46 -17.29
C PRO A 171 11.99 3.23 -17.67
N LEU A 172 12.91 3.70 -16.82
CA LEU A 172 14.34 3.49 -16.94
C LEU A 172 14.82 2.64 -15.76
N GLU A 173 15.94 1.96 -15.96
CA GLU A 173 16.64 1.24 -14.90
C GLU A 173 17.26 2.25 -13.91
N VAL A 174 16.94 2.06 -12.64
CA VAL A 174 17.40 2.86 -11.50
C VAL A 174 17.96 1.89 -10.46
N PHE A 175 19.09 2.25 -9.86
CA PHE A 175 19.74 1.51 -8.78
C PHE A 175 19.71 2.35 -7.53
N VAL A 176 19.23 1.77 -6.44
CA VAL A 176 19.06 2.42 -5.15
C VAL A 176 19.85 1.70 -4.08
N SER A 177 20.32 2.48 -3.12
CA SER A 177 21.04 2.01 -1.94
C SER A 177 20.26 2.43 -0.69
N LEU A 178 19.95 1.46 0.17
CA LEU A 178 19.37 1.66 1.50
C LEU A 178 20.48 1.49 2.54
N PHE A 179 20.87 2.60 3.17
CA PHE A 179 21.89 2.63 4.20
C PHE A 179 21.26 2.37 5.57
N LEU A 180 21.77 1.40 6.30
CA LEU A 180 21.15 0.91 7.54
C LEU A 180 22.09 1.04 8.73
N ASP A 181 21.53 1.34 9.89
CA ASP A 181 22.28 1.34 11.16
C ASP A 181 22.52 -0.08 11.69
N ALA A 182 23.21 -0.18 12.84
CA ALA A 182 23.53 -1.46 13.49
C ALA A 182 22.30 -2.26 13.96
N ARG A 183 21.11 -1.65 13.98
CA ARG A 183 19.81 -2.31 14.26
C ARG A 183 19.00 -2.51 12.98
N HIS A 184 19.63 -2.37 11.83
CA HIS A 184 19.01 -2.47 10.51
C HIS A 184 17.83 -1.53 10.30
N ARG A 185 17.87 -0.33 10.90
CA ARG A 185 16.91 0.74 10.63
C ARG A 185 17.42 1.61 9.49
N LEU A 186 16.50 2.10 8.65
CA LEU A 186 16.87 2.96 7.53
C LEU A 186 17.45 4.29 8.02
N ILE A 187 18.71 4.56 7.69
CA ILE A 187 19.36 5.87 7.84
C ILE A 187 18.96 6.74 6.66
N ASP A 188 19.26 6.27 5.45
CA ASP A 188 19.00 7.00 4.21
C ASP A 188 18.76 6.07 3.02
N CYS A 189 18.12 6.61 1.98
CA CYS A 189 17.78 5.93 0.74
C CYS A 189 18.20 6.81 -0.45
N GLU A 190 19.17 6.36 -1.24
CA GLU A 190 19.72 7.13 -2.35
C GLU A 190 19.60 6.40 -3.68
N GLU A 191 19.15 7.11 -4.72
CA GLU A 191 19.34 6.68 -6.10
C GLU A 191 20.84 6.80 -6.44
N SER A 192 21.55 5.67 -6.44
CA SER A 192 23.01 5.62 -6.57
C SER A 192 23.47 5.74 -8.02
N ALA A 193 22.58 5.44 -8.97
CA ALA A 193 22.71 5.87 -10.35
C ALA A 193 21.34 5.81 -11.04
N GLN A 194 21.24 6.50 -12.18
CA GLN A 194 20.16 6.35 -13.15
C GLN A 194 20.77 5.90 -14.46
N GLY A 195 20.22 4.83 -15.05
CA GLY A 195 20.69 4.32 -16.34
C GLY A 195 20.34 5.24 -17.51
N SER A 196 21.05 5.03 -18.63
CA SER A 196 20.61 5.42 -19.98
C SER A 196 19.83 4.26 -20.61
N LEU A 197 19.17 4.50 -21.76
CA LEU A 197 18.44 3.49 -22.55
C LEU A 197 19.25 2.19 -22.83
N THR A 198 20.59 2.23 -22.78
CA THR A 198 21.45 1.13 -23.19
C THR A 198 22.31 0.50 -22.10
N ARG A 199 22.52 1.17 -20.95
CA ARG A 199 23.26 0.63 -19.80
C ARG A 199 23.21 1.55 -18.59
N MET A 200 23.22 0.94 -17.42
CA MET A 200 23.47 1.58 -16.15
C MET A 200 24.90 1.31 -15.67
N ALA A 201 25.64 2.37 -15.34
CA ALA A 201 26.97 2.24 -14.74
C ALA A 201 26.87 2.48 -13.23
N VAL A 202 26.93 1.39 -12.45
CA VAL A 202 27.04 1.45 -10.99
C VAL A 202 28.52 1.34 -10.61
N TYR A 203 29.01 2.28 -9.82
CA TYR A 203 30.40 2.30 -9.36
C TYR A 203 30.48 1.89 -7.88
N PRO A 204 30.97 0.67 -7.56
CA PRO A 204 31.06 0.19 -6.17
C PRO A 204 31.79 1.16 -5.23
N ARG A 205 32.83 1.84 -5.70
CA ARG A 205 33.58 2.83 -4.91
C ARG A 205 32.69 3.96 -4.38
N GLU A 206 31.70 4.42 -5.14
CA GLU A 206 30.82 5.50 -4.71
C GLU A 206 29.83 5.00 -3.67
N ILE A 207 29.29 3.79 -3.85
CA ILE A 207 28.41 3.15 -2.87
C ILE A 207 29.15 2.97 -1.54
N VAL A 208 30.38 2.44 -1.56
CA VAL A 208 31.20 2.29 -0.35
C VAL A 208 31.48 3.64 0.31
N ARG A 209 31.86 4.66 -0.48
CA ARG A 209 32.10 6.02 0.04
C ARG A 209 30.85 6.61 0.70
N ARG A 210 29.66 6.43 0.09
CA ARG A 210 28.38 6.88 0.67
C ARG A 210 28.02 6.10 1.93
N ALA A 211 28.21 4.79 1.94
CA ALA A 211 27.95 3.95 3.11
C ALA A 211 28.78 4.39 4.33
N LEU A 212 30.07 4.67 4.12
CA LEU A 212 30.96 5.22 5.15
C LEU A 212 30.51 6.62 5.60
N ALA A 213 30.18 7.51 4.65
CA ALA A 213 29.72 8.86 4.98
C ALA A 213 28.39 8.87 5.78
N ALA A 214 27.51 7.91 5.52
CA ALA A 214 26.26 7.72 6.24
C ALA A 214 26.42 6.98 7.58
N ASN A 215 27.64 6.53 7.94
CA ASN A 215 27.91 5.64 9.07
C ASN A 215 27.02 4.38 9.04
N ALA A 216 26.81 3.81 7.85
CA ALA A 216 26.02 2.61 7.69
C ALA A 216 26.75 1.39 8.25
N ALA A 217 26.08 0.59 9.08
CA ALA A 217 26.57 -0.72 9.50
C ALA A 217 26.24 -1.80 8.46
N SER A 218 25.18 -1.58 7.69
CA SER A 218 24.76 -2.52 6.65
C SER A 218 24.05 -1.83 5.48
N LEU A 219 23.94 -2.54 4.37
CA LEU A 219 23.44 -2.03 3.10
C LEU A 219 22.46 -3.02 2.48
N ILE A 220 21.35 -2.52 1.94
CA ILE A 220 20.54 -3.23 0.94
C ILE A 220 20.65 -2.45 -0.36
N VAL A 221 20.89 -3.13 -1.48
CA VAL A 221 20.86 -2.50 -2.80
C VAL A 221 19.72 -3.07 -3.63
N ALA A 222 19.20 -2.27 -4.57
CA ALA A 222 18.15 -2.75 -5.45
C ALA A 222 18.20 -2.06 -6.81
N HIS A 223 17.71 -2.74 -7.85
CA HIS A 223 17.46 -2.11 -9.14
C HIS A 223 16.20 -2.64 -9.80
N ASN A 224 15.60 -1.86 -10.71
CA ASN A 224 14.43 -2.30 -11.47
C ASN A 224 14.81 -2.72 -12.89
N HIS A 225 14.11 -3.73 -13.43
CA HIS A 225 14.15 -4.04 -14.85
C HIS A 225 12.88 -3.50 -15.51
N PRO A 226 12.95 -2.48 -16.40
CA PRO A 226 11.78 -1.97 -17.10
C PRO A 226 11.07 -3.03 -17.96
N SER A 227 11.78 -4.09 -18.34
CA SER A 227 11.22 -5.26 -19.05
C SER A 227 10.28 -6.11 -18.19
N GLY A 228 10.27 -5.91 -16.86
CA GLY A 228 9.52 -6.71 -15.90
C GLY A 228 10.20 -8.02 -15.49
N ALA A 229 11.35 -8.36 -16.08
CA ALA A 229 12.10 -9.56 -15.71
C ALA A 229 12.62 -9.47 -14.26
N LEU A 230 12.48 -10.55 -13.50
CA LEU A 230 13.00 -10.63 -12.13
C LEU A 230 14.34 -11.35 -12.03
N GLN A 231 14.76 -12.04 -13.09
CA GLN A 231 16.01 -12.80 -13.06
C GLN A 231 17.20 -11.85 -13.23
N PRO A 232 18.19 -11.89 -12.31
CA PRO A 232 19.38 -11.05 -12.44
C PRO A 232 20.22 -11.45 -13.64
N SER A 233 20.79 -10.45 -14.30
CA SER A 233 21.77 -10.64 -15.37
C SER A 233 23.13 -11.09 -14.81
N ALA A 234 24.03 -11.55 -15.69
CA ALA A 234 25.39 -11.87 -15.30
C ALA A 234 26.18 -10.63 -14.80
N SER A 235 25.82 -9.42 -15.27
CA SER A 235 26.36 -8.16 -14.74
C SER A 235 25.91 -7.92 -13.30
N ASP A 236 24.64 -8.15 -13.00
CA ASP A 236 24.09 -7.93 -11.66
C ASP A 236 24.78 -8.86 -10.67
N CYS A 237 24.93 -10.14 -11.02
CA CYS A 237 25.68 -11.11 -10.22
C CYS A 237 27.13 -10.69 -9.93
N ARG A 238 27.86 -10.18 -10.96
CA ARG A 238 29.23 -9.69 -10.77
C ARG A 238 29.28 -8.44 -9.89
N LEU A 239 28.31 -7.53 -10.06
CA LEU A 239 28.20 -6.31 -9.27
C LEU A 239 27.89 -6.64 -7.80
N THR A 240 26.94 -7.54 -7.53
CA THR A 240 26.63 -8.03 -6.18
C THR A 240 27.88 -8.58 -5.51
N GLN A 241 28.63 -9.44 -6.21
CA GLN A 241 29.85 -10.04 -5.67
C GLN A 241 30.91 -8.96 -5.36
N THR A 242 31.14 -8.03 -6.30
CA THR A 242 32.11 -6.94 -6.13
C THR A 242 31.73 -6.04 -4.95
N LEU A 243 30.45 -5.68 -4.82
CA LEU A 243 29.96 -4.86 -3.71
C LEU A 243 30.14 -5.57 -2.37
N ARG A 244 29.75 -6.85 -2.29
CA ARG A 244 29.90 -7.65 -1.09
C ARG A 244 31.35 -7.68 -0.62
N ASP A 245 32.28 -7.98 -1.53
CA ASP A 245 33.69 -8.09 -1.20
C ASP A 245 34.27 -6.73 -0.79
N ALA A 246 33.90 -5.65 -1.47
CA ALA A 246 34.37 -4.30 -1.14
C ALA A 246 33.82 -3.76 0.19
N LEU A 247 32.54 -4.00 0.50
CA LEU A 247 31.92 -3.57 1.75
C LEU A 247 32.47 -4.35 2.95
N ALA A 248 32.79 -5.63 2.77
CA ALA A 248 33.39 -6.46 3.81
C ALA A 248 34.79 -5.96 4.24
N LEU A 249 35.55 -5.29 3.37
CA LEU A 249 36.85 -4.71 3.72
C LEU A 249 36.76 -3.52 4.67
N VAL A 250 35.56 -2.95 4.84
CA VAL A 250 35.30 -1.78 5.70
C VAL A 250 34.21 -2.08 6.74
N ASP A 251 34.01 -3.36 7.07
CA ASP A 251 33.06 -3.85 8.08
C ASP A 251 31.60 -3.41 7.85
N ILE A 252 31.19 -3.26 6.58
CA ILE A 252 29.80 -3.00 6.20
C ILE A 252 29.21 -4.26 5.58
N GLN A 253 28.07 -4.72 6.09
CA GLN A 253 27.42 -5.92 5.57
C GLN A 253 26.49 -5.59 4.39
N LEU A 254 26.67 -6.25 3.24
CA LEU A 254 25.63 -6.31 2.21
C LEU A 254 24.58 -7.34 2.62
N ILE A 255 23.41 -6.87 3.04
CA ILE A 255 22.29 -7.71 3.51
C ILE A 255 21.62 -8.42 2.35
N ASP A 256 21.28 -7.67 1.30
CA ASP A 256 20.62 -8.20 0.13
C ASP A 256 20.85 -7.33 -1.10
N HIS A 257 20.64 -7.94 -2.27
CA HIS A 257 20.44 -7.26 -3.54
C HIS A 257 19.07 -7.66 -4.08
N LEU A 258 18.19 -6.68 -4.33
CA LEU A 258 16.84 -6.91 -4.82
C LEU A 258 16.69 -6.49 -6.29
N VAL A 259 16.22 -7.40 -7.15
CA VAL A 259 15.76 -7.05 -8.50
C VAL A 259 14.26 -6.84 -8.46
N VAL A 260 13.80 -5.67 -8.89
CA VAL A 260 12.44 -5.20 -8.65
C VAL A 260 11.70 -5.05 -9.98
N SER A 261 10.45 -5.49 -10.03
CA SER A 261 9.51 -5.11 -11.08
C SER A 261 8.21 -4.56 -10.48
N ALA A 262 7.30 -4.12 -11.33
CA ALA A 262 5.97 -3.71 -10.88
C ALA A 262 5.25 -4.85 -10.12
N ASP A 263 5.45 -6.10 -10.55
CA ASP A 263 4.66 -7.26 -10.09
C ASP A 263 5.38 -8.14 -9.07
N GLY A 264 6.71 -8.03 -8.93
CA GLY A 264 7.44 -8.86 -7.97
C GLY A 264 8.85 -8.36 -7.63
N VAL A 265 9.53 -9.16 -6.81
CA VAL A 265 10.91 -8.93 -6.38
C VAL A 265 11.67 -10.25 -6.38
N TYR A 266 12.89 -10.23 -6.90
CA TYR A 266 13.88 -11.28 -6.68
C TYR A 266 14.87 -10.83 -5.61
N SER A 267 15.11 -11.70 -4.63
CA SER A 267 16.09 -11.48 -3.56
C SER A 267 17.29 -12.40 -3.75
N PHE A 268 18.49 -11.84 -3.84
CA PHE A 268 19.73 -12.61 -3.89
C PHE A 268 19.91 -13.40 -2.60
N ALA A 269 19.67 -12.79 -1.43
CA ALA A 269 19.79 -13.47 -0.14
C ALA A 269 18.83 -14.67 -0.05
N ARG A 270 17.56 -14.51 -0.45
CA ARG A 270 16.57 -15.61 -0.48
C ARG A 270 16.94 -16.70 -1.48
N ALA A 271 17.60 -16.34 -2.58
CA ALA A 271 18.11 -17.29 -3.56
C ALA A 271 19.43 -17.97 -3.13
N GLY A 272 19.94 -17.67 -1.92
CA GLY A 272 21.15 -18.26 -1.37
C GLY A 272 22.44 -17.73 -2.00
N TRP A 273 22.44 -16.47 -2.44
CA TRP A 273 23.60 -15.86 -3.10
C TRP A 273 24.60 -15.21 -2.13
N PRO A 274 25.91 -15.26 -2.46
CA PRO A 274 26.47 -16.11 -3.51
C PRO A 274 26.45 -17.57 -3.09
N LYS A 275 26.24 -18.44 -4.07
CA LYS A 275 26.31 -19.89 -3.86
C LYS A 275 27.69 -20.20 -3.27
N HIS A 276 27.73 -20.64 -2.01
CA HIS A 276 28.99 -20.98 -1.35
C HIS A 276 29.79 -21.95 -2.25
N PRO A 277 31.09 -21.70 -2.52
CA PRO A 277 31.91 -22.61 -3.33
C PRO A 277 32.08 -24.02 -2.75
N HIS A 278 31.64 -24.27 -1.50
CA HIS A 278 31.81 -25.56 -0.83
C HIS A 278 30.64 -25.91 0.10
N GLN A 279 29.45 -26.12 -0.46
CA GLN A 279 28.48 -27.00 0.19
C GLN A 279 28.47 -28.32 -0.60
N PRO A 280 29.06 -29.41 -0.08
CA PRO A 280 28.94 -30.70 -0.74
C PRO A 280 27.45 -31.03 -0.84
N ALA A 281 27.03 -31.48 -2.03
CA ALA A 281 25.68 -31.98 -2.23
C ALA A 281 25.37 -32.99 -1.11
N ALA A 282 24.20 -32.84 -0.48
CA ALA A 282 23.72 -33.79 0.50
C ALA A 282 23.89 -35.22 -0.07
N PRO A 283 24.48 -36.16 0.68
CA PRO A 283 24.69 -37.50 0.17
C PRO A 283 23.34 -38.04 -0.29
N ARG A 284 23.26 -38.43 -1.57
CA ARG A 284 22.12 -39.18 -2.09
C ARG A 284 21.95 -40.36 -1.15
N GLN A 285 20.80 -40.44 -0.48
CA GLN A 285 20.44 -41.63 0.26
C GLN A 285 20.58 -42.79 -0.73
N ALA A 286 21.54 -43.68 -0.47
CA ALA A 286 21.70 -44.87 -1.25
C ALA A 286 20.39 -45.63 -1.13
N GLU A 287 19.62 -45.69 -2.21
CA GLU A 287 18.54 -46.66 -2.35
C GLU A 287 19.17 -48.03 -2.13
N GLY A 288 18.92 -48.60 -0.95
CA GLY A 288 19.32 -49.96 -0.63
C GLY A 288 18.71 -50.92 -1.65
N PRO A 289 19.38 -52.04 -1.95
CA PRO A 289 18.93 -52.95 -2.99
C PRO A 289 17.51 -53.47 -2.69
N PRO A 290 16.69 -53.70 -3.72
CA PRO A 290 15.30 -54.09 -3.54
C PRO A 290 15.20 -55.38 -2.74
N ARG A 291 14.42 -55.34 -1.65
CA ARG A 291 14.10 -56.53 -0.84
C ARG A 291 13.42 -57.56 -1.74
N LYS A 292 14.04 -58.74 -1.88
CA LYS A 292 13.40 -59.90 -2.51
C LYS A 292 12.13 -60.26 -1.72
N ALA A 293 11.01 -60.31 -2.43
CA ALA A 293 9.75 -60.81 -1.90
C ALA A 293 9.91 -62.29 -1.51
N VAL A 294 9.72 -62.59 -0.23
CA VAL A 294 9.59 -63.97 0.24
C VAL A 294 8.14 -64.37 0.03
N SER A 295 7.93 -65.30 -0.90
CA SER A 295 6.65 -65.97 -1.14
C SER A 295 6.27 -66.80 0.10
N GLY A 296 5.20 -66.39 0.80
CA GLY A 296 4.55 -67.22 1.79
C GLY A 296 3.81 -68.37 1.11
N VAL A 297 4.36 -69.58 1.21
CA VAL A 297 3.62 -70.82 0.96
C VAL A 297 2.89 -71.16 2.25
N ALA A 298 1.56 -71.00 2.23
CA ALA A 298 0.66 -71.53 3.24
C ALA A 298 0.46 -73.03 3.01
N ASN A 299 0.73 -73.82 4.05
CA ASN A 299 0.31 -75.20 4.28
C ASN A 299 0.37 -75.35 5.81
N LYS A 300 -0.62 -75.84 6.55
CA LYS A 300 -1.51 -77.00 6.34
C LYS A 300 -2.59 -77.00 7.44
N VAL A 301 -3.57 -77.89 7.21
CA VAL A 301 -4.59 -78.50 8.09
C VAL A 301 -5.98 -77.86 8.00
#